data_AF-F0W6P9-F1
#
_entry.id   AF-F0W6P9-F1
#
_cell.length_a   1.000
_cell.length_b   1.000
_cell.length_c   1.000
_cell.angle_alpha   90.00
_cell.angle_beta   90.00
_cell.angle_gamma   90.00
#
_symmetry.space_group_name_H-M   'P 1'
#
loop_
_entity.id
_entity.type
_entity.pdbx_description
1 polymer ?
#
loop_
_entity_poly.entity_id
_entity_poly.type
_entity_poly.pdbx_seq_one_letter_code
_entity_poly.pdbx_strand_id
1 'polypeptide(L)'
;MAADWYLIVIIIVMVVALLFCNLYILVYFQHIDDKNTAYFPKLLVVFGLLLGEATILLLPLDVANNTTALGCQEGWNKECGNLDMELLWLIVFLSIIFIIVVLLPFSIYYYESDDGDDSTTGARRFLEALKMEILTLLFTIALLVILFVTSSKSKIPMKATQIFSDSIISGFHAYIDGSTLTNSETANATSITKVLHVTVKVSFPIYTIGLASFLGWFGFSIFTGIGLVALPMDLVLAFVNRPKYISADVYAHQKLAIQRRSMELIDIGKQIKHGMERPGQHNKSSKERRKQRRVDFITINKFKQAVYLLETDMEDLQLCHEGYKNFNPLIPLFKLFLGCICSIVSLIWILHIALYMLPATPLLPFLNDYFIWFDSWFPLFGTISIGVFSLFLLACSVKGCFKFGMRCFCFALHPMELHGTYMNSLLFNLALVLLCSIPAVQFCDQAFKEYGRLTAIRTLFGVQIQNLRGMSIFWIYNIFVYAILCISLLSGIFLAIKPKDKASTLDSIRKKIEQQVREEANIV
;
A
#
# COMPACT_ATOMS: atom_id res chain seq x y z
N MET A 1 7.87 28.41 -22.54
CA MET A 1 6.47 27.99 -22.70
C MET A 1 5.82 28.02 -21.33
N ALA A 2 4.61 28.56 -21.19
CA ALA A 2 3.92 28.63 -19.91
C ALA A 2 3.34 27.24 -19.57
N ALA A 3 3.24 26.90 -18.28
CA ALA A 3 2.56 25.69 -17.85
C ALA A 3 1.08 25.75 -18.24
N ASP A 4 0.52 24.61 -18.62
CA ASP A 4 -0.90 24.53 -18.98
C ASP A 4 -1.79 24.78 -17.76
N TRP A 5 -2.53 25.90 -17.81
CA TRP A 5 -3.41 26.34 -16.74
C TRP A 5 -4.55 25.35 -16.47
N TYR A 6 -4.99 24.60 -17.50
CA TYR A 6 -6.07 23.63 -17.38
C TYR A 6 -5.68 22.48 -16.44
N LEU A 7 -4.51 21.88 -16.68
CA LEU A 7 -3.97 20.83 -15.81
C LEU A 7 -3.77 21.33 -14.37
N ILE A 8 -3.30 22.58 -14.21
CA ILE A 8 -3.13 23.19 -12.88
C ILE A 8 -4.48 23.31 -12.15
N VAL A 9 -5.53 23.77 -12.82
CA VAL A 9 -6.86 23.88 -12.20
C VAL A 9 -7.39 22.51 -11.77
N ILE A 10 -7.23 21.47 -12.59
CA ILE A 10 -7.63 20.10 -12.21
C ILE A 10 -6.86 19.64 -10.98
N ILE A 11 -5.54 19.85 -10.94
CA ILE A 11 -4.72 19.48 -9.78
C ILE A 11 -5.26 20.15 -8.52
N ILE A 12 -5.54 21.46 -8.57
CA ILE A 12 -6.07 22.21 -7.40
C ILE A 12 -7.42 21.64 -6.96
N VAL A 13 -8.35 21.42 -7.89
CA VAL A 13 -9.68 20.86 -7.57
C VAL A 13 -9.55 19.47 -6.95
N MET A 14 -8.71 18.60 -7.51
CA MET A 14 -8.47 17.25 -7.00
C MET A 14 -7.83 17.28 -5.61
N VAL A 15 -6.83 18.13 -5.38
CA VAL A 15 -6.20 18.28 -4.05
C VAL A 15 -7.23 18.72 -3.01
N VAL A 16 -8.08 19.69 -3.32
CA VAL A 16 -9.15 20.14 -2.40
C VAL A 16 -10.14 19.01 -2.12
N ALA A 17 -10.58 18.27 -3.15
CA ALA A 17 -11.49 17.14 -2.98
C ALA A 17 -10.88 16.04 -2.09
N LEU A 18 -9.62 15.68 -2.34
CA LEU A 18 -8.91 14.68 -1.53
C LEU A 18 -8.69 15.15 -0.10
N LEU A 19 -8.39 16.43 0.13
CA LEU A 19 -8.31 16.99 1.48
C LEU A 19 -9.62 16.82 2.25
N PHE A 20 -10.77 17.08 1.63
CA PHE A 20 -12.07 16.84 2.26
C PHE A 20 -12.30 15.35 2.56
N CYS A 21 -11.97 14.46 1.62
CA CYS A 21 -12.06 13.02 1.83
C CYS A 21 -11.15 12.56 2.99
N ASN A 22 -9.92 13.05 3.06
CA ASN A 22 -8.95 12.69 4.08
C ASN A 22 -9.32 13.23 5.47
N LEU A 23 -9.89 14.43 5.55
CA LEU A 23 -10.49 14.95 6.78
C LEU A 23 -11.67 14.10 7.23
N TYR A 24 -12.53 13.67 6.30
CA TYR A 24 -13.63 12.77 6.63
C TYR A 24 -13.12 11.42 7.15
N ILE A 25 -12.13 10.81 6.49
CA ILE A 25 -11.49 9.56 6.93
C ILE A 25 -10.92 9.72 8.35
N LEU A 26 -10.18 10.80 8.62
CA LEU A 26 -9.64 11.06 9.95
C LEU A 26 -10.75 11.14 10.99
N VAL A 27 -11.80 11.94 10.75
CA VAL A 27 -12.91 12.10 11.70
C VAL A 27 -13.67 10.80 11.92
N TYR A 28 -13.77 9.97 10.88
CA TYR A 28 -14.46 8.69 10.91
C TYR A 28 -13.68 7.63 11.71
N PHE A 29 -12.35 7.58 11.63
CA PHE A 29 -11.56 6.55 12.32
C PHE A 29 -10.95 6.97 13.66
N GLN A 30 -10.80 8.28 13.93
CA GLN A 30 -10.14 8.75 15.17
C GLN A 30 -10.90 8.32 16.43
N HIS A 31 -10.13 7.99 17.48
CA HIS A 31 -10.67 7.71 18.81
C HIS A 31 -11.35 8.96 19.42
N ILE A 32 -12.39 8.75 20.25
CA ILE A 32 -13.14 9.84 20.90
C ILE A 32 -12.25 10.65 21.84
N ASP A 33 -11.36 9.99 22.58
CA ASP A 33 -10.41 10.64 23.49
C ASP A 33 -9.42 11.56 22.76
N ASP A 34 -9.16 11.28 21.48
CA ASP A 34 -8.25 12.07 20.66
C ASP A 34 -8.94 13.25 19.96
N LYS A 35 -10.26 13.44 20.10
CA LYS A 35 -11.03 14.38 19.26
C LYS A 35 -10.51 15.82 19.26
N ASN A 36 -10.06 16.34 20.41
CA ASN A 36 -9.56 17.72 20.56
C ASN A 36 -8.08 17.81 20.98
N THR A 37 -7.33 16.72 20.88
CA THR A 37 -5.90 16.64 21.21
C THR A 37 -5.07 16.24 19.97
N ALA A 38 -3.75 16.15 20.11
CA ALA A 38 -2.83 15.61 19.09
C ALA A 38 -2.95 16.22 17.67
N TYR A 39 -2.99 17.55 17.54
CA TYR A 39 -3.14 18.24 16.25
C TYR A 39 -2.03 17.92 15.23
N PHE A 40 -0.77 17.75 15.68
CA PHE A 40 0.35 17.47 14.80
C PHE A 40 0.24 16.09 14.11
N PRO A 41 0.04 14.98 14.84
CA PRO A 41 -0.28 13.69 14.23
C PRO A 41 -1.48 13.71 13.28
N LYS A 42 -2.56 14.44 13.62
CA LYS A 42 -3.74 14.58 12.75
C LYS A 42 -3.40 15.23 11.42
N LEU A 43 -2.65 16.34 11.46
CA LEU A 43 -2.17 17.01 10.25
C LEU A 43 -1.32 16.07 9.41
N LEU A 44 -0.46 15.29 10.06
CA LEU A 44 0.39 14.32 9.39
C LEU A 44 -0.43 13.21 8.72
N VAL A 45 -1.48 12.69 9.37
CA VAL A 45 -2.40 11.70 8.78
C VAL A 45 -3.07 12.26 7.53
N VAL A 46 -3.67 13.46 7.62
CA VAL A 46 -4.38 14.08 6.47
C VAL A 46 -3.42 14.36 5.31
N PHE A 47 -2.25 14.94 5.60
CA PHE A 47 -1.27 15.27 4.58
C PHE A 47 -0.57 14.03 4.00
N GLY A 48 -0.32 13.02 4.82
CA GLY A 48 0.24 11.75 4.37
C GLY A 48 -0.73 10.97 3.48
N LEU A 49 -2.02 10.92 3.83
CA LEU A 49 -3.03 10.31 2.96
C LEU A 49 -3.12 11.07 1.62
N LEU A 50 -3.15 12.42 1.68
CA LEU A 50 -3.12 13.25 0.48
C LEU A 50 -1.91 12.93 -0.39
N LEU A 51 -0.71 12.81 0.18
CA LEU A 51 0.49 12.45 -0.57
C LEU A 51 0.40 11.04 -1.17
N GLY A 52 -0.11 10.06 -0.43
CA GLY A 52 -0.31 8.70 -0.93
C GLY A 52 -1.25 8.67 -2.14
N GLU A 53 -2.38 9.38 -2.07
CA GLU A 53 -3.36 9.49 -3.16
C GLU A 53 -2.84 10.31 -4.33
N ALA A 54 -2.22 11.47 -4.06
CA ALA A 54 -1.65 12.35 -5.06
C ALA A 54 -0.53 11.65 -5.84
N THR A 55 0.27 10.80 -5.20
CA THR A 55 1.33 10.02 -5.85
C THR A 55 0.76 9.07 -6.91
N ILE A 56 -0.40 8.47 -6.64
CA ILE A 56 -1.09 7.61 -7.62
C ILE A 56 -1.68 8.44 -8.76
N LEU A 57 -2.32 9.57 -8.44
CA LEU A 57 -2.91 10.48 -9.43
C LEU A 57 -1.87 11.28 -10.23
N LEU A 58 -0.62 11.27 -9.80
CA LEU A 58 0.48 11.87 -10.55
C LEU A 58 0.78 11.06 -11.83
N LEU A 59 0.43 9.78 -11.87
CA LEU A 59 0.56 8.94 -13.07
C LEU A 59 -0.32 9.41 -14.24
N PRO A 60 -1.65 9.53 -14.11
CA PRO A 60 -2.48 10.07 -15.19
C PRO A 60 -2.15 11.54 -15.50
N LEU A 61 -1.66 12.31 -14.52
CA LEU A 61 -1.14 13.66 -14.79
C LEU A 61 0.12 13.63 -15.66
N ASP A 62 1.07 12.72 -15.41
CA ASP A 62 2.29 12.57 -16.24
C ASP A 62 1.92 12.16 -17.67
N VAL A 63 0.94 11.27 -17.81
CA VAL A 63 0.41 10.93 -19.13
C VAL A 63 -0.21 12.16 -19.78
N ALA A 64 -1.14 12.86 -19.13
CA ALA A 64 -1.80 14.05 -19.66
C ALA A 64 -0.84 15.22 -19.94
N ASN A 65 0.25 15.35 -19.19
CA ASN A 65 1.27 16.35 -19.46
C ASN A 65 2.08 16.04 -20.74
N ASN A 66 2.09 14.78 -21.18
CA ASN A 66 2.73 14.34 -22.42
C ASN A 66 1.72 14.03 -23.55
N THR A 67 0.41 14.08 -23.29
CA THR A 67 -0.68 13.80 -24.24
C THR A 67 -1.80 14.83 -24.15
N THR A 68 -2.12 15.47 -25.28
CA THR A 68 -3.40 16.16 -25.58
C THR A 68 -4.15 16.76 -24.39
N ALA A 69 -3.66 17.88 -23.88
CA ALA A 69 -4.49 18.78 -23.09
C ALA A 69 -5.61 19.39 -23.94
N LEU A 70 -6.70 19.84 -23.31
CA LEU A 70 -7.85 20.46 -23.98
C LEU A 70 -7.39 21.73 -24.73
N GLY A 71 -7.46 21.73 -26.07
CA GLY A 71 -6.96 22.81 -26.94
C GLY A 71 -5.73 22.45 -27.78
N CYS A 72 -5.25 21.22 -27.68
CA CYS A 72 -4.12 20.69 -28.43
C CYS A 72 -4.61 19.75 -29.52
N GLN A 73 -3.98 19.78 -30.70
CA GLN A 73 -4.31 18.83 -31.77
C GLN A 73 -4.15 17.39 -31.27
N GLU A 74 -5.09 16.53 -31.65
CA GLU A 74 -5.08 15.10 -31.34
C GLU A 74 -3.73 14.48 -31.73
N GLY A 75 -3.07 13.83 -30.76
CA GLY A 75 -1.75 13.24 -30.94
C GLY A 75 -0.67 13.82 -30.00
N TRP A 76 0.49 13.17 -30.02
CA TRP A 76 1.62 13.53 -29.16
C TRP A 76 2.21 14.87 -29.60
N ASN A 77 1.98 15.91 -28.79
CA ASN A 77 2.24 17.30 -29.17
C ASN A 77 3.26 17.94 -28.22
N LYS A 78 4.39 18.43 -28.75
CA LYS A 78 5.44 19.10 -27.96
C LYS A 78 5.08 20.54 -27.56
N GLU A 79 3.99 21.07 -28.10
CA GLU A 79 3.50 22.43 -27.82
C GLU A 79 2.56 22.47 -26.60
N CYS A 80 2.17 21.31 -26.07
CA CYS A 80 1.15 21.17 -25.04
C CYS A 80 1.61 20.33 -23.86
N GLY A 81 1.31 20.80 -22.65
CA GLY A 81 2.02 20.39 -21.44
C GLY A 81 3.36 21.13 -21.31
N ASN A 82 3.81 21.37 -20.08
CA ASN A 82 5.14 21.91 -19.78
C ASN A 82 5.44 21.84 -18.27
N LEU A 83 4.81 20.90 -17.56
CA LEU A 83 5.16 20.64 -16.17
C LEU A 83 6.45 19.81 -16.17
N ASP A 84 7.40 20.21 -15.34
CA ASP A 84 8.60 19.43 -15.07
C ASP A 84 8.21 18.21 -14.23
N MET A 85 7.70 17.18 -14.90
CA MET A 85 7.24 15.96 -14.26
C MET A 85 8.38 15.20 -13.60
N GLU A 86 9.60 15.27 -14.13
CA GLU A 86 10.77 14.65 -13.49
C GLU A 86 11.03 15.27 -12.12
N LEU A 87 11.07 16.60 -12.03
CA LEU A 87 11.22 17.29 -10.75
C LEU A 87 10.02 17.03 -9.82
N LEU A 88 8.80 17.03 -10.34
CA LEU A 88 7.59 16.79 -9.54
C LEU A 88 7.57 15.39 -8.92
N TRP A 89 7.93 14.36 -9.71
CA TRP A 89 8.08 12.99 -9.21
C TRP A 89 9.14 12.89 -8.10
N LEU A 90 10.30 13.54 -8.30
CA LEU A 90 11.36 13.57 -7.29
C LEU A 90 10.88 14.24 -5.99
N ILE A 91 10.20 15.39 -6.08
CA ILE A 91 9.67 16.10 -4.92
C ILE A 91 8.68 15.22 -4.16
N VAL A 92 7.71 14.63 -4.85
CA VAL A 92 6.65 13.83 -4.22
C VAL A 92 7.22 12.56 -3.57
N PHE A 93 8.06 11.79 -4.29
CA PHE A 93 8.64 10.58 -3.72
C PHE A 93 9.60 10.85 -2.56
N LEU A 94 10.43 11.90 -2.65
CA LEU A 94 11.30 12.28 -1.52
C LEU A 94 10.50 12.80 -0.34
N SER A 95 9.38 13.49 -0.56
CA SER A 95 8.48 13.93 0.51
C SER A 95 7.84 12.74 1.24
N ILE A 96 7.42 11.70 0.50
CA ILE A 96 6.94 10.44 1.10
C ILE A 96 8.04 9.80 1.95
N ILE A 97 9.26 9.68 1.43
CA ILE A 97 10.38 9.08 2.14
C ILE A 97 10.71 9.89 3.40
N PHE A 98 10.71 11.22 3.31
CA PHE A 98 10.91 12.10 4.45
C PHE A 98 9.83 11.90 5.52
N ILE A 99 8.56 11.78 5.13
CA ILE A 99 7.48 11.50 6.09
C ILE A 99 7.66 10.14 6.76
N ILE A 100 7.99 9.09 5.99
CA ILE A 100 8.18 7.73 6.52
C ILE A 100 9.39 7.64 7.45
N VAL A 101 10.50 8.30 7.11
CA VAL A 101 11.77 8.15 7.84
C VAL A 101 11.92 9.15 8.97
N VAL A 102 11.33 10.35 8.85
CA VAL A 102 11.53 11.46 9.81
C VAL A 102 10.26 11.76 10.60
N LEU A 103 9.19 12.15 9.92
CA LEU A 103 8.03 12.73 10.61
C LEU A 103 7.17 11.67 11.32
N LEU A 104 7.00 10.50 10.72
CA LEU A 104 6.20 9.41 11.28
C LEU A 104 6.86 8.80 12.52
N PRO A 105 8.14 8.38 12.51
CA PRO A 105 8.77 7.80 13.69
C PRO A 105 8.87 8.83 14.82
N PHE A 106 9.21 10.08 14.52
CA PHE A 106 9.14 11.18 15.49
C PHE A 106 7.76 11.32 16.14
N SER A 107 6.68 11.31 15.34
CA SER A 107 5.32 11.42 15.85
C SER A 107 4.92 10.23 16.73
N ILE A 108 5.32 9.03 16.36
CA ILE A 108 5.09 7.80 17.13
C ILE A 108 5.84 7.89 18.47
N TYR A 109 7.13 8.21 18.47
CA TYR A 109 7.91 8.36 19.70
C TYR A 109 7.38 9.47 20.61
N TYR A 110 6.94 10.58 20.03
CA TYR A 110 6.33 11.67 20.78
C TYR A 110 5.03 11.21 21.45
N TYR A 111 4.19 10.47 20.73
CA TYR A 111 2.92 9.97 21.27
C TYR A 111 3.13 8.85 22.31
N GLU A 112 4.08 7.95 22.09
CA GLU A 112 4.42 6.87 23.04
C GLU A 112 5.10 7.39 24.31
N SER A 113 5.76 8.56 24.25
CA SER A 113 6.32 9.20 25.45
C SER A 113 5.26 9.78 26.40
N ASP A 114 3.99 9.79 26.01
CA ASP A 114 2.85 10.22 26.81
C ASP A 114 2.27 9.05 27.64
N ASP A 115 3.11 8.39 28.44
CA ASP A 115 2.78 7.20 29.25
C ASP A 115 1.85 7.48 30.46
N GLY A 116 1.01 8.51 30.40
CA GLY A 116 -0.01 8.81 31.42
C GLY A 116 0.52 9.32 32.77
N ASP A 117 1.81 9.63 32.85
CA ASP A 117 2.42 10.26 34.02
C ASP A 117 2.33 11.79 33.86
N ASP A 118 1.35 12.40 34.53
CA ASP A 118 1.05 13.85 34.55
C ASP A 118 2.25 14.73 34.96
N SER A 119 3.34 14.12 35.43
CA SER A 119 4.56 14.79 35.87
C SER A 119 5.54 15.15 34.75
N THR A 120 5.31 14.71 33.50
CA THR A 120 6.23 14.96 32.37
C THR A 120 5.92 16.26 31.62
N THR A 121 6.72 17.30 31.83
CA THR A 121 6.66 18.56 31.06
C THR A 121 6.82 18.29 29.56
N GLY A 122 6.02 18.95 28.71
CA GLY A 122 6.04 18.75 27.25
C GLY A 122 7.43 18.92 26.59
N ALA A 123 8.32 19.73 27.19
CA ALA A 123 9.71 19.88 26.73
C ALA A 123 10.55 18.60 26.88
N ARG A 124 10.31 17.82 27.95
CA ARG A 124 11.02 16.56 28.17
C ARG A 124 10.57 15.48 27.19
N ARG A 125 9.27 15.43 26.89
CA ARG A 125 8.67 14.54 25.88
C ARG A 125 9.26 14.77 24.49
N PHE A 126 9.32 16.04 24.08
CA PHE A 126 9.94 16.43 22.82
C PHE A 126 11.42 16.03 22.76
N LEU A 127 12.18 16.24 23.85
CA LEU A 127 13.59 15.89 23.91
C LEU A 127 13.82 14.38 23.85
N GLU A 128 13.00 13.59 24.54
CA GLU A 128 13.08 12.12 24.53
C GLU A 128 12.74 11.56 23.14
N ALA A 129 11.67 12.03 22.51
CA ALA A 129 11.31 11.67 21.14
C ALA A 129 12.41 12.06 20.14
N LEU A 130 12.97 13.27 20.25
CA LEU A 130 14.04 13.76 19.39
C LEU A 130 15.32 12.95 19.54
N LYS A 131 15.67 12.52 20.77
CA LYS A 131 16.81 11.64 21.00
C LYS A 131 16.66 10.29 20.30
N MET A 132 15.47 9.69 20.39
CA MET A 132 15.18 8.43 19.70
C MET A 132 15.20 8.60 18.19
N GLU A 133 14.66 9.71 17.69
CA GLU A 133 14.64 10.04 16.26
C GLU A 133 16.05 10.28 15.70
N ILE A 134 16.92 10.97 16.42
CA ILE A 134 18.32 11.14 15.97
C ILE A 134 19.01 9.77 15.83
N LEU A 135 18.76 8.85 16.76
CA LEU A 135 19.35 7.52 16.71
C LEU A 135 18.84 6.70 15.51
N THR A 136 17.54 6.73 15.23
CA THR A 136 16.95 6.05 14.06
C THR A 136 17.45 6.66 12.75
N LEU A 137 17.57 7.99 12.67
CA LEU A 137 18.09 8.68 11.51
C LEU A 137 19.57 8.37 11.25
N LEU A 138 20.41 8.39 12.29
CA LEU A 138 21.82 8.04 12.16
C LEU A 138 22.00 6.62 11.59
N PHE A 139 21.23 5.66 12.10
CA PHE A 139 21.25 4.30 11.58
C PHE A 139 20.77 4.22 10.12
N THR A 140 19.66 4.89 9.80
CA THR A 140 19.05 4.86 8.47
C THR A 140 19.93 5.54 7.42
N ILE A 141 20.49 6.70 7.73
CA ILE A 141 21.42 7.43 6.86
C ILE A 141 22.70 6.63 6.65
N ALA A 142 23.29 6.06 7.71
CA ALA A 142 24.49 5.23 7.59
C ALA A 142 24.26 4.03 6.66
N LEU A 143 23.14 3.31 6.85
CA LEU A 143 22.75 2.20 5.99
C LEU A 143 22.56 2.67 4.53
N LEU A 144 21.86 3.77 4.32
CA LEU A 144 21.57 4.30 2.99
C LEU A 144 22.84 4.74 2.25
N VAL A 145 23.80 5.37 2.94
CA VAL A 145 25.10 5.76 2.37
C VAL A 145 25.92 4.53 1.97
N ILE A 146 25.99 3.51 2.83
CA ILE A 146 26.70 2.24 2.53
C ILE A 146 26.09 1.59 1.29
N LEU A 147 24.77 1.51 1.23
CA LEU A 147 24.06 0.93 0.09
C LEU A 147 24.27 1.75 -1.19
N PHE A 148 24.23 3.08 -1.12
CA PHE A 148 24.46 3.96 -2.26
C PHE A 148 25.87 3.80 -2.84
N VAL A 149 26.91 3.79 -1.99
CA VAL A 149 28.31 3.66 -2.46
C VAL A 149 28.54 2.30 -3.12
N THR A 150 27.89 1.24 -2.63
CA THR A 150 28.06 -0.12 -3.17
C THR A 150 27.24 -0.41 -4.43
N SER A 151 26.03 0.17 -4.55
CA SER A 151 25.00 -0.30 -5.49
C SER A 151 24.39 0.76 -6.42
N SER A 152 24.89 2.00 -6.45
CA SER A 152 24.34 3.12 -7.26
C SER A 152 24.56 3.08 -8.78
N LYS A 153 25.08 1.97 -9.34
CA LYS A 153 25.33 1.85 -10.79
C LYS A 153 24.19 1.11 -11.48
N SER A 154 23.63 1.68 -12.55
CA SER A 154 22.62 1.03 -13.39
C SER A 154 23.23 0.49 -14.68
N LYS A 155 22.91 -0.75 -15.06
CA LYS A 155 23.45 -1.42 -16.26
C LYS A 155 22.35 -1.57 -17.31
N ILE A 156 22.22 -0.59 -18.19
CA ILE A 156 21.15 -0.54 -19.18
C ILE A 156 21.51 -1.46 -20.35
N PRO A 157 20.67 -2.46 -20.70
CA PRO A 157 20.90 -3.31 -21.86
C PRO A 157 20.60 -2.54 -23.15
N MET A 158 21.49 -2.62 -24.13
CA MET A 158 21.32 -2.06 -25.47
C MET A 158 21.48 -3.17 -26.51
N LYS A 159 20.69 -3.12 -27.57
CA LYS A 159 20.83 -4.02 -28.72
C LYS A 159 21.60 -3.28 -29.80
N ALA A 160 22.76 -3.80 -30.18
CA ALA A 160 23.48 -3.30 -31.34
C ALA A 160 23.00 -4.06 -32.59
N THR A 161 22.55 -3.30 -33.58
CA THR A 161 22.11 -3.80 -34.88
C THR A 161 23.06 -3.28 -35.94
N GLN A 162 23.49 -4.15 -36.86
CA GLN A 162 24.27 -3.74 -38.03
C GLN A 162 23.32 -3.45 -39.19
N ILE A 163 23.52 -2.31 -39.84
CA ILE A 163 22.77 -1.88 -41.02
C ILE A 163 23.76 -1.82 -42.18
N PHE A 164 23.38 -2.35 -43.35
CA PHE A 164 24.20 -2.25 -44.55
C PHE A 164 24.14 -0.81 -45.11
N SER A 165 25.30 -0.15 -45.10
CA SER A 165 25.50 1.24 -45.51
C SER A 165 25.23 1.49 -47.01
N ASP A 166 25.32 0.47 -47.86
CA ASP A 166 25.42 0.64 -49.32
C ASP A 166 24.06 0.73 -50.06
N SER A 167 22.95 0.88 -49.34
CA SER A 167 21.63 1.03 -49.96
C SER A 167 21.35 2.47 -50.38
N ILE A 168 21.13 2.69 -51.68
CA ILE A 168 20.78 4.01 -52.27
C ILE A 168 19.36 4.46 -51.85
N ILE A 169 18.51 3.53 -51.39
CA ILE A 169 17.09 3.76 -51.04
C ILE A 169 16.89 3.76 -49.52
N SER A 170 17.83 3.20 -48.74
CA SER A 170 17.69 2.94 -47.31
C SER A 170 19.03 2.94 -46.56
N GLY A 171 19.97 3.80 -46.96
CA GLY A 171 21.25 4.01 -46.29
C GLY A 171 21.16 5.01 -45.13
N PHE A 172 22.20 5.08 -44.29
CA PHE A 172 22.27 5.98 -43.13
C PHE A 172 22.04 7.44 -43.57
N HIS A 173 20.97 8.06 -43.07
CA HIS A 173 20.89 9.52 -42.99
C HIS A 173 21.87 10.01 -41.92
N ALA A 174 22.40 11.23 -42.09
CA ALA A 174 23.26 11.84 -41.06
C ALA A 174 22.51 11.86 -39.73
N TYR A 175 23.13 11.32 -38.67
CA TYR A 175 22.54 11.34 -37.34
C TYR A 175 22.44 12.80 -36.85
N ILE A 176 21.20 13.26 -36.67
CA ILE A 176 20.88 14.54 -36.05
C ILE A 176 20.37 14.18 -34.66
N ASP A 177 20.82 14.86 -33.61
CA ASP A 177 20.33 14.58 -32.25
C ASP A 177 18.79 14.60 -32.22
N GLY A 178 18.20 13.46 -31.85
CA GLY A 178 16.74 13.26 -31.83
C GLY A 178 16.15 12.57 -33.07
N SER A 179 16.93 12.21 -34.09
CA SER A 179 16.46 11.40 -35.21
C SER A 179 16.23 9.94 -34.78
N THR A 180 15.04 9.42 -35.06
CA THR A 180 14.71 7.99 -34.86
C THR A 180 14.81 7.23 -36.17
N LEU A 181 15.31 6.00 -36.11
CA LEU A 181 15.25 5.07 -37.25
C LEU A 181 13.78 4.81 -37.62
N THR A 182 13.47 4.90 -38.91
CA THR A 182 12.16 4.54 -39.47
C THR A 182 11.92 3.03 -39.37
N ASN A 183 10.66 2.61 -39.41
CA ASN A 183 10.28 1.19 -39.39
C ASN A 183 10.92 0.41 -40.55
N SER A 184 11.11 1.06 -41.71
CA SER A 184 11.80 0.49 -42.88
C SER A 184 13.31 0.32 -42.66
N GLU A 185 13.98 1.29 -42.03
CA GLU A 185 15.42 1.19 -41.70
C GLU A 185 15.65 0.11 -40.63
N THR A 186 14.71 -0.04 -39.70
CA THR A 186 14.77 -1.05 -38.64
C THR A 186 14.49 -2.46 -39.18
N ALA A 187 13.60 -2.60 -40.17
CA ALA A 187 13.31 -3.86 -40.85
C ALA A 187 14.47 -4.34 -41.76
N ASN A 188 15.24 -3.40 -42.30
CA ASN A 188 16.43 -3.68 -43.12
C ASN A 188 17.70 -3.93 -42.29
N ALA A 189 17.67 -3.63 -40.99
CA ALA A 189 18.76 -3.93 -40.07
C ALA A 189 18.83 -5.45 -39.82
N THR A 190 19.90 -6.10 -40.31
CA THR A 190 20.12 -7.54 -40.09
C THR A 190 20.29 -7.90 -38.62
N SER A 191 19.89 -9.13 -38.29
CA SER A 191 20.11 -9.89 -37.04
C SER A 191 20.88 -9.18 -35.92
N ILE A 192 20.22 -9.05 -34.75
CA ILE A 192 20.79 -8.54 -33.49
C ILE A 192 22.19 -9.13 -33.28
N THR A 193 23.21 -8.28 -33.37
CA THR A 193 24.60 -8.74 -33.44
C THR A 193 25.20 -8.92 -32.04
N LYS A 194 24.80 -8.08 -31.08
CA LYS A 194 25.31 -8.12 -29.71
C LYS A 194 24.39 -7.40 -28.72
N VAL A 195 24.23 -7.98 -27.53
CA VAL A 195 23.68 -7.28 -26.36
C VAL A 195 24.84 -6.58 -25.65
N LEU A 196 24.79 -5.25 -25.59
CA LEU A 196 25.75 -4.40 -24.90
C LEU A 196 25.14 -3.89 -23.59
N HIS A 197 25.99 -3.49 -22.65
CA HIS A 197 25.54 -2.85 -21.41
C HIS A 197 26.22 -1.51 -21.24
N VAL A 198 25.43 -0.44 -21.12
CA VAL A 198 25.91 0.89 -20.76
C VAL A 198 25.73 1.07 -19.26
N THR A 199 26.82 1.45 -18.58
CA THR A 199 26.78 1.71 -17.14
C THR A 199 26.58 3.19 -16.89
N VAL A 200 25.44 3.53 -16.27
CA VAL A 200 25.09 4.90 -15.89
C VAL A 200 25.17 5.04 -14.37
N LYS A 201 25.74 6.15 -13.89
CA LYS A 201 25.73 6.49 -12.46
C LYS A 201 24.36 7.09 -12.13
N VAL A 202 23.66 6.49 -11.17
CA VAL A 202 22.36 6.98 -10.72
C VAL A 202 22.57 8.05 -9.65
N SER A 203 21.79 9.13 -9.70
CA SER A 203 21.85 10.20 -8.70
C SER A 203 21.36 9.69 -7.34
N PHE A 204 21.80 10.35 -6.28
CA PHE A 204 21.41 9.98 -4.91
C PHE A 204 19.89 10.00 -4.68
N PRO A 205 19.12 11.02 -5.11
CA PRO A 205 17.66 11.02 -5.02
C PRO A 205 17.00 9.79 -5.65
N ILE A 206 17.40 9.46 -6.88
CA ILE A 206 16.79 8.37 -7.65
C ILE A 206 17.14 7.01 -7.01
N TYR A 207 18.36 6.86 -6.49
CA TYR A 207 18.74 5.67 -5.75
C TYR A 207 17.88 5.47 -4.49
N THR A 208 17.66 6.54 -3.72
CA THR A 208 16.83 6.52 -2.52
C THR A 208 15.39 6.14 -2.83
N ILE A 209 14.83 6.65 -3.93
CA ILE A 209 13.50 6.27 -4.43
C ILE A 209 13.46 4.79 -4.84
N GLY A 210 14.48 4.33 -5.58
CA GLY A 210 14.59 2.92 -5.97
C GLY A 210 14.66 1.96 -4.78
N LEU A 211 15.43 2.33 -3.74
CA LEU A 211 15.52 1.55 -2.50
C LEU A 211 14.21 1.56 -1.72
N ALA A 212 13.56 2.72 -1.57
CA ALA A 212 12.27 2.83 -0.90
C ALA A 212 11.19 2.01 -1.63
N SER A 213 11.16 2.07 -2.96
CA SER A 213 10.28 1.22 -3.77
C SER A 213 10.57 -0.26 -3.54
N PHE A 214 11.84 -0.68 -3.60
CA PHE A 214 12.24 -2.07 -3.36
C PHE A 214 11.77 -2.59 -2.00
N LEU A 215 11.93 -1.82 -0.93
CA LEU A 215 11.42 -2.17 0.40
C LEU A 215 9.89 -2.22 0.42
N GLY A 216 9.22 -1.25 -0.22
CA GLY A 216 7.76 -1.20 -0.29
C GLY A 216 7.14 -2.36 -1.08
N TRP A 217 7.83 -2.88 -2.10
CA TRP A 217 7.36 -4.00 -2.92
C TRP A 217 7.11 -5.28 -2.13
N PHE A 218 7.82 -5.51 -1.01
CA PHE A 218 7.54 -6.64 -0.12
C PHE A 218 6.16 -6.52 0.53
N GLY A 219 5.82 -5.34 1.06
CA GLY A 219 4.49 -5.08 1.61
C GLY A 219 3.42 -5.04 0.53
N PHE A 220 3.67 -4.29 -0.54
CA PHE A 220 2.73 -4.10 -1.65
C PHE A 220 2.34 -5.43 -2.32
N SER A 221 3.30 -6.33 -2.59
CA SER A 221 2.97 -7.61 -3.23
C SER A 221 2.07 -8.50 -2.38
N ILE A 222 2.27 -8.51 -1.06
CA ILE A 222 1.43 -9.25 -0.12
C ILE A 222 0.05 -8.60 0.01
N PHE A 223 0.01 -7.30 0.30
CA PHE A 223 -1.23 -6.59 0.58
C PHE A 223 -2.10 -6.47 -0.66
N THR A 224 -1.54 -6.09 -1.81
CA THR A 224 -2.30 -5.99 -3.06
C THR A 224 -2.77 -7.37 -3.52
N GLY A 225 -1.94 -8.42 -3.38
CA GLY A 225 -2.34 -9.80 -3.68
C GLY A 225 -3.56 -10.24 -2.86
N ILE A 226 -3.56 -10.01 -1.54
CA ILE A 226 -4.73 -10.29 -0.68
C ILE A 226 -5.90 -9.38 -1.05
N GLY A 227 -5.64 -8.11 -1.28
CA GLY A 227 -6.60 -7.04 -1.53
C GLY A 227 -7.42 -7.22 -2.80
N LEU A 228 -6.80 -7.71 -3.88
CA LEU A 228 -7.48 -7.99 -5.15
C LEU A 228 -8.67 -8.94 -4.95
N VAL A 229 -8.55 -9.90 -4.05
CA VAL A 229 -9.63 -10.88 -3.78
C VAL A 229 -10.49 -10.44 -2.59
N ALA A 230 -9.87 -9.89 -1.55
CA ALA A 230 -10.56 -9.52 -0.31
C ALA A 230 -11.52 -8.35 -0.46
N LEU A 231 -11.14 -7.31 -1.21
CA LEU A 231 -11.94 -6.10 -1.37
C LEU A 231 -13.31 -6.38 -2.02
N PRO A 232 -13.39 -7.02 -3.21
CA PRO A 232 -14.68 -7.33 -3.81
C PRO A 232 -15.50 -8.30 -2.95
N MET A 233 -14.88 -9.35 -2.39
CA MET A 233 -15.63 -10.32 -1.59
C MET A 233 -16.18 -9.72 -0.30
N ASP A 234 -15.43 -8.86 0.39
CA ASP A 234 -15.93 -8.24 1.63
C ASP A 234 -17.10 -7.29 1.35
N LEU A 235 -17.09 -6.58 0.21
CA LEU A 235 -18.20 -5.73 -0.22
C LEU A 235 -19.47 -6.55 -0.52
N VAL A 236 -19.34 -7.68 -1.22
CA VAL A 236 -20.47 -8.59 -1.49
C VAL A 236 -20.97 -9.25 -0.20
N LEU A 237 -20.05 -9.72 0.65
CA LEU A 237 -20.38 -10.35 1.93
C LEU A 237 -21.05 -9.37 2.90
N ALA A 238 -20.73 -8.07 2.84
CA ALA A 238 -21.39 -7.04 3.63
C ALA A 238 -22.89 -6.91 3.27
N PHE A 239 -23.28 -7.18 2.03
CA PHE A 239 -24.69 -7.23 1.63
C PHE A 239 -25.38 -8.54 2.05
N VAL A 240 -24.70 -9.67 1.83
CA VAL A 240 -25.24 -10.99 2.18
C VAL A 240 -25.49 -11.10 3.68
N ASN A 241 -24.53 -10.64 4.50
CA ASN A 241 -24.56 -10.68 5.96
C ASN A 241 -25.10 -9.39 6.58
N ARG A 242 -25.86 -8.58 5.85
CA ARG A 242 -26.44 -7.34 6.36
C ARG A 242 -27.26 -7.60 7.64
N PRO A 243 -27.29 -6.64 8.57
CA PRO A 243 -28.08 -6.77 9.79
C PRO A 243 -29.56 -6.93 9.44
N LYS A 244 -30.22 -7.84 10.15
CA LYS A 244 -31.67 -8.09 10.05
C LYS A 244 -32.27 -7.87 11.41
N TYR A 245 -33.50 -7.38 11.44
CA TYR A 245 -34.19 -7.16 12.71
C TYR A 245 -34.31 -8.47 13.50
N ILE A 246 -33.94 -8.41 14.78
CA ILE A 246 -34.06 -9.51 15.75
C ILE A 246 -35.09 -9.11 16.81
N SER A 247 -35.91 -10.07 17.27
CA SER A 247 -36.88 -9.84 18.35
C SER A 247 -36.19 -9.61 19.69
N ALA A 248 -36.88 -8.92 20.62
CA ALA A 248 -36.32 -8.57 21.92
C ALA A 248 -35.84 -9.80 22.74
N ASP A 249 -36.57 -10.92 22.66
CA ASP A 249 -36.22 -12.15 23.38
C ASP A 249 -34.91 -12.76 22.84
N VAL A 250 -34.78 -12.85 21.51
CA VAL A 250 -33.57 -13.39 20.87
C VAL A 250 -32.39 -12.45 21.08
N TYR A 251 -32.63 -11.13 21.05
CA TYR A 251 -31.62 -10.12 21.36
C TYR A 251 -31.11 -10.28 22.80
N ALA A 252 -32.01 -10.47 23.79
CA ALA A 252 -31.63 -10.70 25.18
C ALA A 252 -30.77 -11.98 25.34
N HIS A 253 -31.15 -13.07 24.68
CA HIS A 253 -30.36 -14.31 24.68
C HIS A 253 -28.97 -14.15 24.05
N GLN A 254 -28.87 -13.45 22.92
CA GLN A 254 -27.58 -13.20 22.26
C GLN A 254 -26.70 -12.24 23.07
N LYS A 255 -27.29 -11.22 23.70
CA LYS A 255 -26.60 -10.31 24.62
C LYS A 255 -26.00 -11.06 25.81
N LEU A 256 -26.74 -12.00 26.40
CA LEU A 256 -26.21 -12.87 27.46
C LEU A 256 -25.06 -13.77 26.97
N ALA A 257 -25.11 -14.27 25.73
CA ALA A 257 -24.04 -15.08 25.16
C ALA A 257 -22.76 -14.26 24.95
N ILE A 258 -22.87 -13.02 24.45
CA ILE A 258 -21.74 -12.08 24.33
C ILE A 258 -21.21 -11.72 25.72
N GLN A 259 -22.09 -11.45 26.69
CA GLN A 259 -21.68 -11.16 28.08
C GLN A 259 -20.86 -12.31 28.68
N ARG A 260 -21.26 -13.57 28.45
CA ARG A 260 -20.47 -14.74 28.90
C ARG A 260 -19.08 -14.77 28.27
N ARG A 261 -18.98 -14.57 26.95
CA ARG A 261 -17.69 -14.51 26.24
C ARG A 261 -16.82 -13.33 26.71
N SER A 262 -17.44 -12.20 27.01
CA SER A 262 -16.76 -11.03 27.59
C SER A 262 -16.14 -11.37 28.95
N MET A 263 -16.89 -12.03 29.84
CA MET A 263 -16.35 -12.48 31.13
C MET A 263 -15.20 -13.47 30.97
N GLU A 264 -15.32 -14.43 30.05
CA GLU A 264 -14.23 -15.37 29.73
C GLU A 264 -12.97 -14.66 29.24
N LEU A 265 -13.13 -13.67 28.36
CA LEU A 265 -12.02 -12.85 27.87
C LEU A 265 -11.38 -12.00 28.97
N ILE A 266 -12.18 -11.43 29.88
CA ILE A 266 -11.66 -10.69 31.04
C ILE A 266 -10.80 -11.60 31.92
N ASP A 267 -11.25 -12.84 32.18
CA ASP A 267 -10.48 -13.79 32.98
C ASP A 267 -9.16 -14.19 32.28
N ILE A 268 -9.22 -14.49 30.98
CA ILE A 268 -8.00 -14.75 30.17
C ILE A 268 -7.06 -13.55 30.20
N GLY A 269 -7.58 -12.33 30.08
CA GLY A 269 -6.80 -11.10 30.17
C GLY A 269 -6.09 -10.95 31.51
N LYS A 270 -6.77 -11.24 32.62
CA LYS A 270 -6.17 -11.26 33.97
C LYS A 270 -5.07 -12.31 34.07
N GLN A 271 -5.30 -13.51 33.55
CA GLN A 271 -4.29 -14.59 33.55
C GLN A 271 -3.05 -14.19 32.74
N ILE A 272 -3.25 -13.58 31.56
CA ILE A 272 -2.16 -13.07 30.71
C ILE A 272 -1.36 -12.00 31.46
N LYS A 273 -2.04 -11.02 32.07
CA LYS A 273 -1.41 -9.96 32.87
C LYS A 273 -0.60 -10.54 34.03
N HIS A 274 -1.21 -11.42 34.82
CA HIS A 274 -0.52 -12.10 35.91
C HIS A 274 0.65 -12.97 35.45
N GLY A 275 0.58 -13.58 34.26
CA GLY A 275 1.69 -14.33 33.67
C GLY A 275 2.87 -13.44 33.26
N MET A 276 2.59 -12.23 32.79
CA MET A 276 3.61 -11.26 32.36
C MET A 276 4.30 -10.54 33.52
N GLU A 277 3.59 -10.31 34.62
CA GLU A 277 4.10 -9.62 35.81
C GLU A 277 4.99 -10.48 36.72
N ARG A 278 5.19 -11.78 36.43
CA ARG A 278 5.93 -12.68 37.31
C ARG A 278 7.43 -12.33 37.38
N PRO A 279 8.00 -12.08 38.58
CA PRO A 279 9.41 -11.67 38.76
C PRO A 279 10.46 -12.78 38.55
N GLY A 280 10.09 -13.98 38.07
CA GLY A 280 10.99 -15.13 37.89
C GLY A 280 11.92 -15.09 36.67
N GLN A 281 11.98 -14.00 35.91
CA GLN A 281 12.76 -13.93 34.66
C GLN A 281 14.28 -13.85 34.85
N HIS A 282 14.77 -13.64 36.09
CA HIS A 282 16.20 -13.46 36.35
C HIS A 282 17.05 -14.71 36.04
N ASN A 283 16.51 -15.93 36.21
CA ASN A 283 17.27 -17.18 36.01
C ASN A 283 17.19 -17.77 34.59
N LYS A 284 16.46 -17.16 33.65
CA LYS A 284 16.33 -17.69 32.27
C LYS A 284 17.47 -17.22 31.37
N SER A 285 18.00 -18.11 30.54
CA SER A 285 19.02 -17.81 29.52
C SER A 285 18.50 -16.78 28.50
N SER A 286 19.40 -15.96 27.94
CA SER A 286 19.04 -14.91 26.96
C SER A 286 18.24 -15.45 25.75
N LYS A 287 18.49 -16.69 25.33
CA LYS A 287 17.76 -17.34 24.23
C LYS A 287 16.33 -17.68 24.61
N GLU A 288 16.13 -18.10 25.86
CA GLU A 288 14.82 -18.44 26.42
C GLU A 288 13.98 -17.19 26.66
N ARG A 289 14.59 -16.10 27.14
CA ARG A 289 13.94 -14.79 27.24
C ARG A 289 13.43 -14.28 25.89
N ARG A 290 14.23 -14.39 24.82
CA ARG A 290 13.82 -14.01 23.45
C ARG A 290 12.70 -14.90 22.91
N LYS A 291 12.69 -16.20 23.25
CA LYS A 291 11.61 -17.12 22.88
C LYS A 291 10.32 -16.75 23.61
N GLN A 292 10.39 -16.52 24.92
CA GLN A 292 9.25 -16.13 25.75
C GLN A 292 8.62 -14.82 25.26
N ARG A 293 9.41 -13.77 25.04
CA ARG A 293 8.90 -12.49 24.51
C ARG A 293 8.14 -12.63 23.19
N ARG A 294 8.60 -13.50 22.28
CA ARG A 294 7.88 -13.77 21.02
C ARG A 294 6.56 -14.49 21.27
N VAL A 295 6.53 -15.45 22.18
CA VAL A 295 5.31 -16.18 22.55
C VAL A 295 4.32 -15.25 23.24
N ASP A 296 4.78 -14.43 24.19
CA ASP A 296 3.98 -13.43 24.90
C ASP A 296 3.37 -12.44 23.91
N PHE A 297 4.18 -11.91 22.98
CA PHE A 297 3.73 -11.01 21.92
C PHE A 297 2.64 -11.63 21.05
N ILE A 298 2.83 -12.86 20.57
CA ILE A 298 1.81 -13.58 19.79
C ILE A 298 0.53 -13.80 20.61
N THR A 299 0.67 -14.05 21.92
CA THR A 299 -0.46 -14.30 22.82
C THR A 299 -1.26 -13.02 23.06
N ILE A 300 -0.59 -11.88 23.27
CA ILE A 300 -1.21 -10.56 23.34
C ILE A 300 -1.96 -10.25 22.04
N ASN A 301 -1.32 -10.46 20.88
CA ASN A 301 -1.95 -10.14 19.60
C ASN A 301 -3.21 -10.99 19.34
N LYS A 302 -3.19 -12.27 19.71
CA LYS A 302 -4.40 -13.13 19.66
C LYS A 302 -5.48 -12.66 20.62
N PHE A 303 -5.11 -12.25 21.82
CA PHE A 303 -6.04 -11.71 22.79
C PHE A 303 -6.69 -10.42 22.26
N LYS A 304 -5.90 -9.47 21.75
CA LYS A 304 -6.39 -8.24 21.09
C LYS A 304 -7.36 -8.54 19.95
N GLN A 305 -7.02 -9.50 19.08
CA GLN A 305 -7.89 -9.92 17.99
C GLN A 305 -9.24 -10.48 18.50
N ALA A 306 -9.21 -11.27 19.58
CA ALA A 306 -10.42 -11.85 20.16
C ALA A 306 -11.32 -10.78 20.80
N VAL A 307 -10.73 -9.77 21.45
CA VAL A 307 -11.45 -8.60 21.98
C VAL A 307 -12.09 -7.81 20.84
N TYR A 308 -11.32 -7.46 19.80
CA TYR A 308 -11.83 -6.76 18.63
C TYR A 308 -13.02 -7.47 17.96
N LEU A 309 -12.92 -8.79 17.76
CA LEU A 309 -14.01 -9.57 17.17
C LEU A 309 -15.25 -9.61 18.07
N LEU A 310 -15.07 -9.62 19.41
CA LEU A 310 -16.18 -9.55 20.35
C LEU A 310 -16.88 -8.19 20.31
N GLU A 311 -16.11 -7.10 20.24
CA GLU A 311 -16.63 -5.73 20.11
C GLU A 311 -17.41 -5.57 18.81
N THR A 312 -16.85 -6.06 17.69
CA THR A 312 -17.54 -6.08 16.40
C THR A 312 -18.85 -6.88 16.46
N ASP A 313 -18.84 -8.06 17.09
CA ASP A 313 -20.05 -8.89 17.28
C ASP A 313 -21.13 -8.15 18.11
N MET A 314 -20.71 -7.32 19.08
CA MET A 314 -21.61 -6.54 19.94
C MET A 314 -22.22 -5.36 19.18
N GLU A 315 -21.42 -4.62 18.39
CA GLU A 315 -21.91 -3.54 17.52
C GLU A 315 -22.91 -4.07 16.48
N ASP A 316 -22.58 -5.18 15.81
CA ASP A 316 -23.47 -5.83 14.85
C ASP A 316 -24.80 -6.25 15.50
N LEU A 317 -24.75 -6.74 16.75
CA LEU A 317 -25.95 -7.10 17.50
C LEU A 317 -26.80 -5.86 17.84
N GLN A 318 -26.18 -4.75 18.25
CA GLN A 318 -26.89 -3.49 18.52
C GLN A 318 -27.57 -2.95 17.25
N LEU A 319 -26.92 -3.02 16.10
CA LEU A 319 -27.50 -2.63 14.81
C LEU A 319 -28.72 -3.47 14.42
N CYS A 320 -28.78 -4.73 14.84
CA CYS A 320 -29.93 -5.62 14.56
C CYS A 320 -31.17 -5.33 15.41
N HIS A 321 -31.08 -4.54 16.49
CA HIS A 321 -32.21 -4.26 17.38
C HIS A 321 -32.35 -2.77 17.71
N GLU A 322 -31.43 -2.22 18.52
CA GLU A 322 -31.46 -0.83 19.00
C GLU A 322 -31.28 0.17 17.85
N GLY A 323 -30.31 -0.09 16.97
CA GLY A 323 -29.96 0.77 15.83
C GLY A 323 -30.76 0.52 14.55
N TYR A 324 -31.62 -0.51 14.52
CA TYR A 324 -32.26 -0.95 13.27
C TYR A 324 -33.19 0.11 12.66
N LYS A 325 -33.82 0.95 13.49
CA LYS A 325 -34.70 2.04 13.02
C LYS A 325 -33.98 3.10 12.20
N ASN A 326 -32.70 3.35 12.48
CA ASN A 326 -31.87 4.32 11.78
C ASN A 326 -31.02 3.68 10.66
N PHE A 327 -31.23 2.38 10.39
CA PHE A 327 -30.46 1.65 9.40
C PHE A 327 -30.86 2.06 7.99
N ASN A 328 -29.93 2.65 7.23
CA ASN A 328 -30.18 3.02 5.85
C ASN A 328 -30.05 1.78 4.92
N PRO A 329 -31.14 1.31 4.29
CA PRO A 329 -31.13 0.13 3.44
C PRO A 329 -30.35 0.32 2.13
N LEU A 330 -30.07 1.57 1.73
CA LEU A 330 -29.30 1.87 0.52
C LEU A 330 -27.80 1.57 0.68
N ILE A 331 -27.27 1.62 1.91
CA ILE A 331 -25.83 1.40 2.15
C ILE A 331 -25.41 -0.03 1.75
N PRO A 332 -26.09 -1.12 2.18
CA PRO A 332 -25.77 -2.46 1.71
C PRO A 332 -25.91 -2.64 0.19
N LEU A 333 -26.92 -2.03 -0.43
CA LEU A 333 -27.14 -2.13 -1.87
C LEU A 333 -26.00 -1.46 -2.65
N PHE A 334 -25.58 -0.27 -2.19
CA PHE A 334 -24.41 0.42 -2.73
C PHE A 334 -23.13 -0.43 -2.58
N LYS A 335 -22.92 -1.06 -1.42
CA LYS A 335 -21.79 -1.99 -1.21
C LYS A 335 -21.84 -3.18 -2.17
N LEU A 336 -23.03 -3.74 -2.45
CA LEU A 336 -23.16 -4.82 -3.43
C LEU A 336 -22.78 -4.37 -4.85
N PHE A 337 -23.33 -3.23 -5.29
CA PHE A 337 -23.04 -2.65 -6.60
C PHE A 337 -21.53 -2.38 -6.76
N LEU A 338 -20.93 -1.74 -5.77
CA LEU A 338 -19.49 -1.49 -5.73
C LEU A 338 -18.70 -2.81 -5.73
N GLY A 339 -19.15 -3.82 -4.97
CA GLY A 339 -18.56 -5.16 -4.94
C GLY A 339 -18.56 -5.86 -6.30
N CYS A 340 -19.64 -5.73 -7.09
CA CYS A 340 -19.69 -6.23 -8.47
C CYS A 340 -18.68 -5.52 -9.37
N ILE A 341 -18.62 -4.18 -9.32
CA ILE A 341 -17.63 -3.40 -10.10
C ILE A 341 -16.21 -3.80 -9.72
N CYS A 342 -15.89 -3.82 -8.42
CA CYS A 342 -14.58 -4.22 -7.93
C CYS A 342 -14.22 -5.66 -8.30
N SER A 343 -15.19 -6.57 -8.41
CA SER A 343 -14.93 -7.95 -8.86
C SER A 343 -14.50 -7.98 -10.32
N ILE A 344 -15.15 -7.18 -11.18
CA ILE A 344 -14.81 -7.05 -12.60
C ILE A 344 -13.41 -6.43 -12.74
N VAL A 345 -13.15 -5.32 -12.04
CA VAL A 345 -11.85 -4.63 -12.09
C VAL A 345 -10.72 -5.52 -11.55
N SER A 346 -10.96 -6.28 -10.49
CA SER A 346 -9.99 -7.25 -9.97
C SER A 346 -9.70 -8.37 -10.98
N LEU A 347 -10.73 -8.91 -11.62
CA LEU A 347 -10.57 -9.93 -12.66
C LEU A 347 -9.79 -9.39 -13.87
N ILE A 348 -10.05 -8.14 -14.28
CA ILE A 348 -9.28 -7.44 -15.30
C ILE A 348 -7.80 -7.34 -14.89
N TRP A 349 -7.50 -6.94 -13.65
CA TRP A 349 -6.13 -6.88 -13.15
C TRP A 349 -5.43 -8.24 -13.17
N ILE A 350 -6.09 -9.30 -12.71
CA ILE A 350 -5.53 -10.67 -12.72
C ILE A 350 -5.24 -11.13 -14.15
N LEU A 351 -6.17 -10.88 -15.09
CA LEU A 351 -5.99 -11.21 -16.51
C LEU A 351 -4.87 -10.38 -17.13
N HIS A 352 -4.78 -9.09 -16.84
CA HIS A 352 -3.71 -8.22 -17.36
C HIS A 352 -2.34 -8.66 -16.86
N ILE A 353 -2.22 -9.02 -15.58
CA ILE A 353 -0.97 -9.59 -15.05
C ILE A 353 -0.60 -10.88 -15.79
N ALA A 354 -1.56 -11.81 -15.94
CA ALA A 354 -1.30 -13.13 -16.52
C ALA A 354 -1.02 -13.11 -18.03
N LEU A 355 -1.73 -12.27 -18.79
CA LEU A 355 -1.70 -12.27 -20.26
C LEU A 355 -0.75 -11.21 -20.85
N TYR A 356 -0.54 -10.10 -20.14
CA TYR A 356 0.31 -9.00 -20.62
C TYR A 356 1.65 -8.94 -19.89
N MET A 357 1.66 -8.93 -18.55
CA MET A 357 2.88 -8.61 -17.80
C MET A 357 3.88 -9.77 -17.64
N LEU A 358 3.39 -11.00 -17.48
CA LEU A 358 4.23 -12.17 -17.22
C LEU A 358 4.88 -12.78 -18.47
N PRO A 359 4.18 -12.92 -19.62
CA PRO A 359 4.78 -13.47 -20.83
C PRO A 359 5.92 -12.58 -21.36
N ALA A 360 6.99 -13.19 -21.88
CA ALA A 360 8.11 -12.44 -22.48
C ALA A 360 7.68 -11.60 -23.70
N THR A 361 6.69 -12.10 -24.43
CA THR A 361 5.96 -11.36 -25.46
C THR A 361 4.49 -11.29 -25.02
N PRO A 362 3.90 -10.09 -24.87
CA PRO A 362 2.53 -9.96 -24.38
C PRO A 362 1.57 -10.70 -25.31
N LEU A 363 0.69 -11.53 -24.73
CA LEU A 363 -0.29 -12.30 -25.50
C LEU A 363 -1.46 -11.42 -25.94
N LEU A 364 -1.97 -10.60 -25.00
CA LEU A 364 -3.03 -9.63 -25.25
C LEU A 364 -2.74 -8.34 -24.46
N PRO A 365 -2.40 -7.21 -25.11
CA PRO A 365 -2.23 -5.89 -24.47
C PRO A 365 -3.55 -5.15 -24.22
N PHE A 366 -4.62 -5.88 -23.90
CA PHE A 366 -6.00 -5.39 -23.98
C PHE A 366 -6.29 -4.13 -23.13
N LEU A 367 -5.64 -3.97 -21.96
CA LEU A 367 -5.87 -2.81 -21.11
C LEU A 367 -5.16 -1.55 -21.67
N ASN A 368 -3.99 -1.73 -22.29
CA ASN A 368 -3.32 -0.65 -23.02
C ASN A 368 -4.13 -0.27 -24.27
N ASP A 369 -4.61 -1.25 -25.03
CA ASP A 369 -5.48 -1.01 -26.19
C ASP A 369 -6.77 -0.29 -25.79
N TYR A 370 -7.35 -0.67 -24.65
CA TYR A 370 -8.52 0.00 -24.08
C TYR A 370 -8.23 1.48 -23.79
N PHE A 371 -7.11 1.82 -23.14
CA PHE A 371 -6.78 3.22 -22.87
C PHE A 371 -6.55 4.02 -24.14
N ILE A 372 -5.79 3.47 -25.11
CA ILE A 372 -5.55 4.11 -26.41
C ILE A 372 -6.87 4.35 -27.16
N TRP A 373 -7.74 3.34 -27.19
CA TRP A 373 -9.04 3.45 -27.84
C TRP A 373 -9.95 4.49 -27.16
N PHE A 374 -9.98 4.52 -25.83
CA PHE A 374 -10.84 5.46 -25.10
C PHE A 374 -10.35 6.91 -25.19
N ASP A 375 -9.03 7.09 -25.33
CA ASP A 375 -8.39 8.38 -25.61
C ASP A 375 -8.86 8.98 -26.94
N SER A 376 -9.12 8.13 -27.95
CA SER A 376 -9.61 8.57 -29.28
C SER A 376 -11.03 9.14 -29.26
N TRP A 377 -11.83 8.83 -28.23
CA TRP A 377 -13.18 9.39 -28.06
C TRP A 377 -13.14 10.72 -27.31
N PHE A 378 -12.36 10.77 -26.23
CA PHE A 378 -12.13 11.97 -25.45
C PHE A 378 -10.80 11.81 -24.69
N PRO A 379 -9.78 12.66 -24.93
CA PRO A 379 -8.43 12.50 -24.36
C PRO A 379 -8.34 12.44 -22.82
N LEU A 380 -9.37 12.90 -22.10
CA LEU A 380 -9.38 12.79 -20.63
C LEU A 380 -9.90 11.45 -20.14
N PHE A 381 -10.61 10.70 -20.97
CA PHE A 381 -11.19 9.44 -20.53
C PHE A 381 -10.15 8.32 -20.43
N GLY A 382 -9.15 8.28 -21.31
CA GLY A 382 -8.01 7.36 -21.18
C GLY A 382 -7.23 7.62 -19.89
N THR A 383 -6.89 8.89 -19.63
CA THR A 383 -6.15 9.31 -18.44
C THR A 383 -6.93 9.12 -17.14
N ILE A 384 -8.22 9.47 -17.10
CA ILE A 384 -9.10 9.21 -15.93
C ILE A 384 -9.18 7.71 -15.64
N SER A 385 -9.34 6.87 -16.67
CA SER A 385 -9.41 5.43 -16.51
C SER A 385 -8.14 4.87 -15.86
N ILE A 386 -6.96 5.34 -16.25
CA ILE A 386 -5.71 4.97 -15.56
C ILE A 386 -5.75 5.38 -14.09
N GLY A 387 -6.18 6.61 -13.79
CA GLY A 387 -6.36 7.06 -12.41
C GLY A 387 -7.25 6.13 -11.59
N VAL A 388 -8.38 5.68 -12.15
CA VAL A 388 -9.32 4.75 -11.51
C VAL A 388 -8.67 3.38 -11.28
N PHE A 389 -8.01 2.81 -12.29
CA PHE A 389 -7.34 1.51 -12.16
C PHE A 389 -6.19 1.55 -11.15
N SER A 390 -5.43 2.64 -11.11
CA SER A 390 -4.31 2.81 -10.17
C SER A 390 -4.79 3.08 -8.74
N LEU A 391 -5.82 3.92 -8.54
CA LEU A 391 -6.44 4.12 -7.22
C LEU A 391 -7.06 2.84 -6.68
N PHE A 392 -7.63 2.01 -7.55
CA PHE A 392 -8.15 0.70 -7.16
C PHE A 392 -7.06 -0.20 -6.57
N LEU A 393 -5.84 -0.19 -7.12
CA LEU A 393 -4.73 -0.96 -6.55
C LEU A 393 -4.30 -0.45 -5.18
N LEU A 394 -4.30 0.88 -4.97
CA LEU A 394 -4.03 1.45 -3.66
C LEU A 394 -5.11 1.01 -2.66
N ALA A 395 -6.39 1.05 -3.04
CA ALA A 395 -7.50 0.56 -2.22
C ALA A 395 -7.37 -0.94 -1.89
N CYS A 396 -6.95 -1.76 -2.86
CA CYS A 396 -6.62 -3.16 -2.63
C CYS A 396 -5.47 -3.31 -1.62
N SER A 397 -4.39 -2.54 -1.75
CA SER A 397 -3.26 -2.57 -0.82
C SER A 397 -3.69 -2.20 0.61
N VAL A 398 -4.45 -1.11 0.78
CA VAL A 398 -5.03 -0.70 2.07
C VAL A 398 -5.89 -1.81 2.66
N LYS A 399 -6.82 -2.37 1.88
CA LYS A 399 -7.72 -3.43 2.33
C LYS A 399 -6.99 -4.72 2.68
N GLY A 400 -5.99 -5.08 1.88
CA GLY A 400 -5.14 -6.23 2.12
C GLY A 400 -4.29 -6.08 3.37
N CYS A 401 -3.79 -4.87 3.64
CA CYS A 401 -3.07 -4.54 4.87
C CYS A 401 -3.95 -4.80 6.10
N PHE A 402 -5.18 -4.28 6.14
CA PHE A 402 -6.10 -4.51 7.27
C PHE A 402 -6.46 -5.99 7.44
N LYS A 403 -6.73 -6.69 6.34
CA LYS A 403 -7.12 -8.11 6.40
C LYS A 403 -5.96 -9.03 6.78
N PHE A 404 -4.76 -8.72 6.31
CA PHE A 404 -3.54 -9.43 6.70
C PHE A 404 -3.20 -9.14 8.17
N GLY A 405 -3.31 -7.89 8.61
CA GLY A 405 -3.05 -7.48 9.99
C GLY A 405 -3.88 -8.21 11.01
N MET A 406 -5.16 -8.42 10.72
CA MET A 406 -6.05 -9.21 11.57
C MET A 406 -5.64 -10.69 11.69
N ARG A 407 -4.83 -11.23 10.77
CA ARG A 407 -4.55 -12.67 10.67
C ARG A 407 -3.08 -13.03 10.90
N CYS A 408 -2.16 -12.06 10.78
CA CYS A 408 -0.73 -12.26 10.95
C CYS A 408 -0.28 -11.84 12.36
N PHE A 409 -0.22 -12.80 13.29
CA PHE A 409 0.15 -12.54 14.70
C PHE A 409 1.64 -12.24 14.93
N CYS A 410 2.48 -12.43 13.90
CA CYS A 410 3.93 -12.24 13.99
C CYS A 410 4.35 -10.77 13.93
N PHE A 411 3.47 -9.89 13.48
CA PHE A 411 3.70 -8.44 13.41
C PHE A 411 2.61 -7.74 14.21
N ALA A 412 2.97 -6.66 14.92
CA ALA A 412 1.99 -5.81 15.58
C ALA A 412 1.34 -4.99 14.47
N LEU A 413 0.18 -5.44 14.02
CA LEU A 413 -0.64 -4.67 13.10
C LEU A 413 -1.84 -4.15 13.89
N HIS A 414 -2.03 -2.84 13.83
CA HIS A 414 -3.10 -2.16 14.53
C HIS A 414 -4.33 -2.14 13.61
N PRO A 415 -5.39 -2.91 13.89
CA PRO A 415 -6.61 -2.80 13.10
C PRO A 415 -7.16 -1.37 13.18
N MET A 416 -7.72 -0.88 12.08
CA MET A 416 -8.45 0.39 12.09
C MET A 416 -9.90 0.11 12.45
N GLU A 417 -10.39 0.83 13.44
CA GLU A 417 -11.73 0.72 14.00
C GLU A 417 -12.48 2.05 13.85
N LEU A 418 -13.77 1.94 13.59
CA LEU A 418 -14.67 3.09 13.48
C LEU A 418 -14.75 3.80 14.84
N HIS A 419 -14.39 5.08 14.90
CA HIS A 419 -14.33 5.88 16.13
C HIS A 419 -13.46 5.30 17.27
N GLY A 420 -12.61 4.31 16.98
CA GLY A 420 -11.85 3.54 17.97
C GLY A 420 -10.33 3.53 17.72
N THR A 421 -9.85 4.16 16.64
CA THR A 421 -8.42 4.07 16.29
C THR A 421 -7.63 5.17 16.97
N TYR A 422 -6.77 4.80 17.92
CA TYR A 422 -5.79 5.71 18.52
C TYR A 422 -4.83 6.29 17.49
N MET A 423 -4.35 7.51 17.75
CA MET A 423 -3.49 8.23 16.83
C MET A 423 -2.19 7.46 16.45
N ASN A 424 -1.55 6.78 17.40
CA ASN A 424 -0.36 5.96 17.11
C ASN A 424 -0.66 4.86 16.07
N SER A 425 -1.83 4.22 16.19
CA SER A 425 -2.28 3.18 15.25
C SER A 425 -2.59 3.75 13.85
N LEU A 426 -3.16 4.96 13.78
CA LEU A 426 -3.38 5.66 12.51
C LEU A 426 -2.06 6.02 11.82
N LEU A 427 -1.08 6.54 12.57
CA LEU A 427 0.25 6.87 12.04
C LEU A 427 0.97 5.63 11.50
N PHE A 428 0.90 4.51 12.21
CA PHE A 428 1.49 3.25 11.77
C PHE A 428 0.85 2.74 10.46
N ASN A 429 -0.48 2.74 10.37
CA ASN A 429 -1.17 2.36 9.14
C ASN A 429 -0.86 3.33 7.99
N LEU A 430 -0.77 4.63 8.27
CA LEU A 430 -0.34 5.61 7.27
C LEU A 430 1.04 5.30 6.71
N ALA A 431 2.00 4.90 7.57
CA ALA A 431 3.34 4.50 7.12
C ALA A 431 3.28 3.35 6.11
N LEU A 432 2.41 2.35 6.36
CA LEU A 432 2.22 1.21 5.46
C LEU A 432 1.57 1.62 4.13
N VAL A 433 0.59 2.51 4.15
CA VAL A 433 -0.05 3.05 2.93
C VAL A 433 0.97 3.83 2.09
N LEU A 434 1.72 4.74 2.72
CA LEU A 434 2.75 5.53 2.06
C LEU A 434 3.85 4.65 1.48
N LEU A 435 4.30 3.63 2.22
CA LEU A 435 5.28 2.65 1.76
C LEU A 435 4.80 1.87 0.53
N CYS A 436 3.49 1.62 0.41
CA CYS A 436 2.88 0.93 -0.72
C CYS A 436 2.57 1.84 -1.92
N SER A 437 2.56 3.17 -1.75
CA SER A 437 2.22 4.11 -2.83
C SER A 437 3.27 4.14 -3.96
N ILE A 438 4.56 4.17 -3.62
CA ILE A 438 5.68 4.14 -4.58
C ILE A 438 5.68 2.86 -5.44
N PRO A 439 5.65 1.64 -4.88
CA PRO A 439 5.60 0.42 -5.67
C PRO A 439 4.29 0.27 -6.45
N ALA A 440 3.17 0.84 -5.98
CA ALA A 440 1.93 0.88 -6.76
C ALA A 440 2.10 1.68 -8.06
N VAL A 441 2.77 2.85 -8.02
CA VAL A 441 3.11 3.61 -9.23
C VAL A 441 4.06 2.82 -10.13
N GLN A 442 5.11 2.22 -9.57
CA GLN A 442 6.05 1.42 -10.36
C GLN A 442 5.37 0.23 -11.03
N PHE A 443 4.42 -0.44 -10.35
CA PHE A 443 3.63 -1.51 -10.94
C PHE A 443 2.72 -1.00 -12.06
N CYS A 444 2.08 0.16 -11.89
CA CYS A 444 1.26 0.78 -12.93
C CYS A 444 2.09 1.19 -14.15
N ASP A 445 3.29 1.78 -13.97
CA ASP A 445 4.23 2.02 -15.08
C ASP A 445 4.54 0.71 -15.82
N GLN A 446 4.77 -0.38 -15.07
CA GLN A 446 5.05 -1.67 -15.66
C GLN A 446 3.83 -2.27 -16.40
N ALA A 447 2.63 -2.05 -15.90
CA ALA A 447 1.38 -2.56 -16.47
C ALA A 447 0.95 -1.77 -17.71
N PHE A 448 1.25 -0.47 -17.77
CA PHE A 448 0.77 0.45 -18.81
C PHE A 448 1.90 0.97 -19.70
N LYS A 449 2.96 0.19 -19.91
CA LYS A 449 4.19 0.61 -20.61
C LYS A 449 3.96 1.14 -22.02
N GLU A 450 2.95 0.64 -22.72
CA GLU A 450 2.65 1.05 -24.10
C GLU A 450 1.94 2.40 -24.12
N TYR A 451 0.92 2.57 -23.29
CA TYR A 451 0.20 3.84 -23.16
C TYR A 451 1.08 4.94 -22.53
N GLY A 452 1.85 4.61 -21.48
CA GLY A 452 2.71 5.53 -20.72
C GLY A 452 4.14 5.70 -21.24
N ARG A 453 4.46 5.31 -22.49
CA ARG A 453 5.85 5.16 -22.98
C ARG A 453 6.73 6.42 -22.87
N LEU A 454 6.17 7.62 -23.01
CA LEU A 454 6.92 8.89 -22.95
C LEU A 454 6.84 9.63 -21.61
N THR A 455 6.25 9.00 -20.60
CA THR A 455 6.15 9.63 -19.29
C THR A 455 7.50 9.74 -18.60
N ALA A 456 7.67 10.76 -17.75
CA ALA A 456 8.89 10.92 -16.95
C ALA A 456 9.08 9.71 -16.01
N ILE A 457 7.97 9.18 -15.48
CA ILE A 457 7.99 8.00 -14.62
C ILE A 457 8.57 6.76 -15.32
N ARG A 458 8.35 6.61 -16.62
CA ARG A 458 8.89 5.50 -17.43
C ARG A 458 10.41 5.56 -17.52
N THR A 459 10.97 6.75 -17.63
CA THR A 459 12.42 6.96 -17.63
C THR A 459 13.01 6.65 -16.24
N LEU A 460 12.37 7.11 -15.17
CA LEU A 460 12.80 6.87 -13.80
C LEU A 460 12.77 5.37 -13.43
N PHE A 461 11.60 4.73 -13.50
CA PHE A 461 11.44 3.34 -13.09
C PHE A 461 11.87 2.35 -14.17
N GLY A 462 11.41 2.53 -15.40
CA GLY A 462 11.58 1.59 -16.51
C GLY A 462 12.99 1.52 -17.09
N VAL A 463 13.81 2.56 -16.91
CA VAL A 463 15.19 2.59 -17.42
C VAL A 463 16.20 2.58 -16.28
N GLN A 464 16.14 3.54 -15.36
CA GLN A 464 17.18 3.71 -14.35
C GLN A 464 17.05 2.69 -13.21
N ILE A 465 15.90 2.62 -12.55
CA ILE A 465 15.69 1.78 -11.35
C ILE A 465 15.57 0.29 -11.71
N GLN A 466 14.88 -0.06 -12.80
CA GLN A 466 14.73 -1.46 -13.25
C GLN A 466 16.09 -2.16 -13.45
N ASN A 467 17.12 -1.41 -13.88
CA ASN A 467 18.45 -1.93 -14.19
C ASN A 467 19.50 -1.63 -13.10
N LEU A 468 19.06 -1.18 -11.92
CA LEU A 468 19.94 -0.83 -10.80
C LEU A 468 20.65 -2.07 -10.23
N ARG A 469 21.97 -1.98 -10.05
CA ARG A 469 22.77 -3.08 -9.50
C ARG A 469 22.27 -3.48 -8.10
N GLY A 470 22.12 -4.77 -7.85
CA GLY A 470 21.66 -5.33 -6.57
C GLY A 470 20.17 -5.66 -6.55
N MET A 471 19.31 -4.76 -7.05
CA MET A 471 17.85 -4.93 -7.06
C MET A 471 17.29 -5.39 -8.40
N SER A 472 18.06 -5.27 -9.51
CA SER A 472 17.60 -5.56 -10.87
C SER A 472 17.05 -6.97 -11.07
N ILE A 473 17.55 -7.96 -10.33
CA ILE A 473 17.08 -9.36 -10.39
C ILE A 473 15.56 -9.42 -10.13
N PHE A 474 15.07 -8.70 -9.12
CA PHE A 474 13.65 -8.74 -8.77
C PHE A 474 12.75 -8.15 -9.86
N TRP A 475 13.22 -7.09 -10.53
CA TRP A 475 12.47 -6.40 -11.59
C TRP A 475 12.53 -7.15 -12.92
N ILE A 476 13.71 -7.63 -13.33
CA ILE A 476 13.91 -8.31 -14.61
C ILE A 476 13.15 -9.65 -14.63
N TYR A 477 13.17 -10.39 -13.52
CA TYR A 477 12.47 -11.67 -13.40
C TYR A 477 11.02 -11.53 -12.89
N ASN A 478 10.48 -10.31 -12.78
CA ASN A 478 9.10 -10.07 -12.36
C ASN A 478 8.73 -10.77 -11.03
N ILE A 479 9.68 -10.93 -10.10
CA ILE A 479 9.51 -11.75 -8.89
C ILE A 479 8.30 -11.28 -8.08
N PHE A 480 8.17 -9.97 -7.89
CA PHE A 480 7.05 -9.39 -7.14
C PHE A 480 5.71 -9.50 -7.87
N VAL A 481 5.70 -9.47 -9.20
CA VAL A 481 4.48 -9.64 -10.01
C VAL A 481 3.98 -11.08 -9.90
N TYR A 482 4.88 -12.07 -9.97
CA TYR A 482 4.55 -13.46 -9.65
C TYR A 482 4.03 -13.61 -8.21
N ALA A 483 4.64 -12.93 -7.25
CA ALA A 483 4.20 -12.97 -5.85
C ALA A 483 2.76 -12.45 -5.69
N ILE A 484 2.38 -11.34 -6.34
CA ILE A 484 0.99 -10.82 -6.33
C ILE A 484 0.02 -11.88 -6.83
N LEU A 485 0.32 -12.52 -7.96
CA LEU A 485 -0.58 -13.52 -8.56
C LEU A 485 -0.70 -14.78 -7.69
N CYS A 486 0.41 -15.29 -7.17
CA CYS A 486 0.42 -16.43 -6.26
C CYS A 486 -0.35 -16.14 -4.97
N ILE A 487 -0.14 -14.98 -4.35
CA ILE A 487 -0.80 -14.58 -3.11
C ILE A 487 -2.29 -14.33 -3.36
N SER A 488 -2.67 -13.73 -4.48
CA SER A 488 -4.07 -13.57 -4.90
C SER A 488 -4.76 -14.92 -5.03
N LEU A 489 -4.14 -15.89 -5.71
CA LEU A 489 -4.69 -17.24 -5.86
C LEU A 489 -4.88 -17.94 -4.49
N LEU A 490 -3.84 -17.92 -3.65
CA LEU A 490 -3.90 -18.50 -2.31
C LEU A 490 -4.98 -17.82 -1.44
N SER A 491 -5.08 -16.50 -1.51
CA SER A 491 -6.08 -15.71 -0.79
C SER A 491 -7.49 -16.01 -1.28
N GLY A 492 -7.68 -16.19 -2.59
CA GLY A 492 -8.95 -16.60 -3.19
C GLY A 492 -9.41 -17.97 -2.70
N ILE A 493 -8.53 -18.97 -2.74
CA ILE A 493 -8.82 -20.32 -2.23
C ILE A 493 -9.16 -20.26 -0.73
N PHE A 494 -8.34 -19.55 0.05
CA PHE A 494 -8.54 -19.46 1.50
C PHE A 494 -9.87 -18.78 1.87
N LEU A 495 -10.17 -17.65 1.24
CA LEU A 495 -11.38 -16.89 1.52
C LEU A 495 -12.64 -17.57 0.97
N ALA A 496 -12.54 -18.36 -0.09
CA ALA A 496 -13.66 -19.19 -0.56
C ALA A 496 -14.04 -20.25 0.50
N ILE A 497 -13.05 -20.83 1.21
CA ILE A 497 -13.29 -21.83 2.27
C ILE A 497 -13.70 -21.15 3.58
N LYS A 498 -13.07 -20.02 3.93
CA LYS A 498 -13.28 -19.28 5.19
C LYS A 498 -13.57 -17.80 4.89
N PRO A 499 -14.82 -17.47 4.50
CA PRO A 499 -15.18 -16.11 4.11
C PRO A 499 -15.26 -15.15 5.30
N LYS A 500 -15.60 -15.64 6.51
CA LYS A 500 -15.63 -14.84 7.74
C LYS A 500 -14.48 -15.18 8.67
N ASP A 501 -13.94 -14.13 9.29
CA ASP A 501 -13.05 -14.25 10.43
C ASP A 501 -13.83 -14.79 11.62
N LYS A 502 -13.36 -15.90 12.18
CA LYS A 502 -13.84 -16.44 13.45
C LYS A 502 -12.73 -16.23 14.46
N ALA A 503 -13.09 -15.87 15.69
CA ALA A 503 -12.11 -15.80 16.77
C ALA A 503 -11.32 -17.12 16.81
N SER A 504 -9.99 -17.01 16.90
CA SER A 504 -9.15 -18.20 17.09
C SER A 504 -9.69 -18.96 18.29
N THR A 505 -9.88 -20.28 18.16
CA THR A 505 -10.51 -21.10 19.22
C THR A 505 -9.80 -20.83 20.54
N LEU A 506 -10.48 -20.12 21.44
CA LEU A 506 -9.99 -19.72 22.77
C LEU A 506 -9.48 -20.95 23.54
N ASP A 507 -10.03 -22.12 23.24
CA ASP A 507 -9.57 -23.44 23.69
C ASP A 507 -8.07 -23.68 23.49
N SER A 508 -7.49 -23.20 22.39
CA SER A 508 -6.06 -23.39 22.11
C SER A 508 -5.15 -22.49 22.98
N ILE A 509 -5.64 -21.29 23.33
CA ILE A 509 -4.96 -20.35 24.23
C ILE A 509 -5.11 -20.88 25.67
N ARG A 510 -6.33 -21.24 26.06
CA ARG A 510 -6.65 -21.88 27.34
C ARG A 510 -5.80 -23.13 27.58
N LYS A 511 -5.75 -24.08 26.64
CA LYS A 511 -4.93 -25.30 26.77
C LYS A 511 -3.44 -24.99 26.94
N LYS A 512 -2.92 -23.95 26.28
CA LYS A 512 -1.52 -23.53 26.46
C LYS A 512 -1.27 -22.91 27.84
N ILE A 513 -2.18 -22.09 28.33
CA ILE A 513 -2.10 -21.50 29.67
C ILE A 513 -2.20 -22.61 30.72
N GLU A 514 -3.18 -23.51 30.59
CA GLU A 514 -3.33 -24.68 31.47
C GLU A 514 -2.09 -25.57 31.46
N GLN A 515 -1.46 -25.77 30.30
CA GLN A 515 -0.22 -26.53 30.18
C GLN A 515 0.97 -25.81 30.85
N GLN A 516 1.11 -24.49 30.67
CA GLN A 516 2.15 -23.69 31.34
C GLN A 516 1.98 -23.70 32.87
N VAL A 517 0.74 -23.57 33.35
CA VAL A 517 0.42 -23.64 34.79
C VAL A 517 0.73 -25.04 35.35
N ARG A 518 0.43 -26.11 34.61
CA ARG A 518 0.72 -27.50 35.03
C ARG A 518 2.22 -27.83 35.01
N GLU A 519 2.95 -27.37 34.00
CA GLU A 519 4.40 -27.57 33.92
C GLU A 519 5.12 -26.89 35.10
N GLU A 520 4.63 -25.74 35.56
CA GLU A 520 5.18 -25.05 36.73
C GLU A 520 4.73 -25.67 38.07
N ALA A 521 3.50 -26.17 38.17
CA ALA A 521 3.01 -26.86 39.38
C ALA A 521 3.74 -28.20 39.65
N ASN A 522 4.37 -28.78 38.62
CA ASN A 522 5.18 -30.00 38.73
C ASN A 522 6.67 -29.73 39.04
N ILE A 523 7.09 -28.45 39.12
CA ILE A 523 8.47 -28.04 39.42
C ILE A 523 8.62 -27.54 40.88
N VAL A 524 7.50 -27.33 41.57
CA VAL A 524 7.41 -27.06 43.03
C VAL A 524 7.13 -28.38 43.74
#